data_AF-A0A2G2WVM3-F1
#
_entry.id   AF-A0A2G2WVM3-F1
#
_cell.length_a   1.000
_cell.length_b   1.000
_cell.length_c   1.000
_cell.angle_alpha   90.00
_cell.angle_beta   90.00
_cell.angle_gamma   90.00
#
_symmetry.space_group_name_H-M   'P 1'
#
loop_
_entity.id
_entity.type
_entity.pdbx_description
1 polymer ?
#
loop_
_entity_poly.entity_id
_entity_poly.type
_entity_poly.pdbx_seq_one_letter_code
_entity_poly.pdbx_strand_id
1 'polypeptide(L)'
;MLRGLVCLSLTYTLISVAIEASSQWRKVQDRLETDERCSRLEKIDFLEIFQEYIRDLESEEEEQRKLRMEELRKTERKNRDEFRKLMEEHVAAGILNAKTNWRDYSINIKDFAAYLVVSSNTSGSTTKDLFTDVMDELEK
;
A
#
# COMPACT_ATOMS: atom_id res chain seq x y z
N MET A 1 12.30 12.07 36.69
CA MET A 1 10.94 11.51 36.76
C MET A 1 9.83 12.46 36.24
N LEU A 2 9.98 13.79 36.32
CA LEU A 2 8.95 14.73 35.82
C LEU A 2 8.85 14.85 34.28
N ARG A 3 9.92 14.58 33.51
CA ARG A 3 9.89 14.64 32.04
C ARG A 3 9.02 13.56 31.38
N GLY A 4 8.90 12.36 31.98
CA GLY A 4 8.15 11.24 31.38
C GLY A 4 6.61 11.38 31.47
N LEU A 5 6.09 11.89 32.59
CA LEU A 5 4.64 12.11 32.77
C LEU A 5 4.13 13.30 31.95
N VAL A 6 4.97 14.32 31.78
CA VAL A 6 4.65 15.50 30.97
C VAL A 6 4.66 15.15 29.47
N CYS A 7 5.59 14.31 29.02
CA CYS A 7 5.65 13.80 27.64
C CYS A 7 4.36 13.03 27.26
N LEU A 8 3.86 12.13 28.11
CA LEU A 8 2.62 11.38 27.84
C LEU A 8 1.35 12.25 27.82
N SER A 9 1.29 13.30 28.65
CA SER A 9 0.16 14.24 28.63
C SER A 9 0.16 15.10 27.37
N LEU A 10 1.33 15.49 26.87
CA LEU A 10 1.47 16.29 25.64
C LEU A 10 1.19 15.47 24.39
N THR A 11 1.72 14.25 24.30
CA THR A 11 1.40 13.35 23.19
C THR A 11 -0.09 13.04 23.13
N TYR A 12 -0.77 12.86 24.28
CA TYR A 12 -2.24 12.73 24.32
C TYR A 12 -2.98 13.99 23.82
N THR A 13 -2.50 15.19 24.15
CA THR A 13 -3.05 16.44 23.62
C THR A 13 -2.79 16.58 22.11
N LEU A 14 -1.59 16.23 21.63
CA LEU A 14 -1.24 16.25 20.21
C LEU A 14 -2.13 15.27 19.40
N ILE A 15 -2.38 14.08 19.96
CA ILE A 15 -3.34 13.09 19.40
C ILE A 15 -4.76 13.67 19.38
N SER A 16 -5.20 14.32 20.46
CA SER A 16 -6.55 14.90 20.59
C SER A 16 -6.79 16.07 19.63
N VAL A 17 -5.74 16.74 19.16
CA VAL A 17 -5.80 17.88 18.22
C VAL A 17 -5.78 17.42 16.74
N ALA A 18 -5.77 16.10 16.49
CA ALA A 18 -5.75 15.49 15.15
C ALA A 18 -4.61 16.05 14.28
N ILE A 19 -3.39 16.03 14.82
CA ILE A 19 -2.18 16.46 14.13
C ILE A 19 -1.77 15.37 13.15
N GLU A 20 -1.77 15.69 11.86
CA GLU A 20 -1.21 14.86 10.79
C GLU A 20 0.30 15.08 10.68
N ALA A 21 1.03 14.13 10.09
CA ALA A 21 2.47 14.26 9.82
C ALA A 21 2.83 15.54 9.03
N SER A 22 1.91 16.03 8.19
CA SER A 22 2.07 17.26 7.41
C SER A 22 1.80 18.56 8.18
N SER A 23 1.44 18.47 9.47
CA SER A 23 1.02 19.62 10.27
C SER A 23 2.12 20.63 10.49
N GLN A 24 1.80 21.91 10.31
CA GLN A 24 2.75 22.99 10.55
C GLN A 24 2.81 23.37 12.02
N TRP A 25 4.03 23.47 12.56
CA TRP A 25 4.29 23.87 13.94
C TRP A 25 3.53 25.15 14.36
N ARG A 26 3.51 26.19 13.52
CA ARG A 26 2.78 27.44 13.84
C ARG A 26 1.29 27.23 14.12
N LYS A 27 0.61 26.42 13.32
CA LYS A 27 -0.83 26.13 13.49
C LYS A 27 -1.11 25.29 14.73
N VAL A 28 -0.18 24.39 15.04
CA VAL A 28 -0.25 23.54 16.24
C VAL A 28 -0.02 24.40 17.48
N GLN A 29 1.00 25.26 17.45
CA GLN A 29 1.30 26.21 18.51
C GLN A 29 0.12 27.16 18.79
N ASP A 30 -0.49 27.77 17.76
CA ASP A 30 -1.65 28.68 17.93
C ASP A 30 -2.83 27.99 18.66
N ARG A 31 -3.04 26.69 18.42
CA ARG A 31 -4.09 25.89 19.07
C ARG A 31 -3.74 25.47 20.50
N LEU A 32 -2.45 25.43 20.83
CA LEU A 32 -1.96 25.01 22.14
C LEU A 32 -1.73 26.19 23.08
N GLU A 33 -1.43 27.38 22.54
CA GLU A 33 -1.36 28.61 23.34
C GLU A 33 -2.72 29.00 23.94
N THR A 34 -3.82 28.50 23.35
CA THR A 34 -5.16 28.60 23.96
C THR A 34 -5.40 27.58 25.09
N ASP A 35 -4.51 26.61 25.30
CA ASP A 35 -4.59 25.61 26.38
C ASP A 35 -3.65 26.00 27.53
N GLU A 36 -4.24 26.35 28.66
CA GLU A 36 -3.55 26.78 29.88
C GLU A 36 -2.56 25.72 30.42
N ARG A 37 -2.75 24.43 30.04
CA ARG A 37 -1.89 23.31 30.43
C ARG A 37 -0.51 23.35 29.75
N CYS A 38 -0.41 24.01 28.60
CA CYS A 38 0.83 24.12 27.82
C CYS A 38 1.78 25.21 28.32
N SER A 39 1.34 26.05 29.26
CA SER A 39 2.13 27.13 29.87
C SER A 39 3.32 26.66 30.72
N ARG A 40 3.35 25.37 31.09
CA ARG A 40 4.32 24.81 32.05
C ARG A 40 5.62 24.29 31.43
N LEU A 41 5.71 24.17 30.10
CA LEU A 41 6.94 23.73 29.41
C LEU A 41 7.66 24.90 28.79
N GLU A 42 8.99 24.77 28.71
CA GLU A 42 9.77 25.67 27.89
C GLU A 42 9.43 25.46 26.42
N LYS A 43 9.42 26.53 25.63
CA LYS A 43 9.11 26.49 24.19
C LYS A 43 10.03 25.51 23.44
N ILE A 44 11.26 25.33 23.92
CA ILE A 44 12.23 24.40 23.35
C ILE A 44 11.85 22.94 23.62
N ASP A 45 11.49 22.58 24.86
CA ASP A 45 11.03 21.23 25.21
C ASP A 45 9.77 20.88 24.39
N PHE A 46 8.87 21.84 24.18
CA PHE A 46 7.68 21.60 23.36
C PHE A 46 8.05 21.29 21.91
N LEU A 47 8.90 22.12 21.30
CA LEU A 47 9.29 21.93 19.90
C LEU A 47 9.96 20.57 19.69
N GLU A 48 10.79 20.12 20.64
CA GLU A 48 11.41 18.80 20.61
C GLU A 48 10.36 17.67 20.62
N ILE A 49 9.39 17.74 21.55
CA ILE A 49 8.29 16.76 21.64
C ILE A 49 7.44 16.76 20.37
N PHE A 50 7.13 17.94 19.81
CA PHE A 50 6.38 18.05 18.56
C PHE A 50 7.14 17.41 17.40
N GLN A 51 8.43 17.69 17.26
CA GLN A 51 9.25 17.12 16.19
C GLN A 51 9.41 15.61 16.34
N GLU A 52 9.56 15.10 17.56
CA GLU A 52 9.57 13.67 17.84
C GLU A 52 8.25 13.01 17.44
N TYR A 53 7.13 13.59 17.86
CA TYR A 53 5.80 13.10 17.50
C TYR A 53 5.55 13.08 15.99
N ILE A 54 5.96 14.13 15.26
CA ILE A 54 5.83 14.17 13.79
C ILE A 54 6.69 13.08 13.14
N ARG A 55 7.94 12.86 13.60
CA ARG A 55 8.79 11.79 13.07
C ARG A 55 8.19 10.41 13.28
N ASP A 56 7.61 10.17 14.46
CA ASP A 56 6.96 8.90 14.77
C ASP A 56 5.72 8.68 13.87
N LEU A 57 4.92 9.73 13.66
CA LEU A 57 3.78 9.70 12.73
C LEU A 57 4.23 9.42 11.28
N GLU A 58 5.26 10.11 10.79
CA GLU A 58 5.81 9.88 9.45
C GLU A 58 6.32 8.45 9.29
N SER A 59 7.02 7.92 10.30
CA SER A 59 7.51 6.54 10.28
C SER A 59 6.37 5.53 10.28
N GLU A 60 5.32 5.75 11.08
CA GLU A 60 4.16 4.87 11.11
C GLU A 60 3.41 4.90 9.77
N GLU A 61 3.17 6.08 9.19
CA GLU A 61 2.52 6.23 7.88
C GLU A 61 3.30 5.50 6.76
N GLU A 62 4.63 5.63 6.78
CA GLU A 62 5.52 4.95 5.84
C GLU A 62 5.47 3.42 6.02
N GLU A 63 5.45 2.92 7.25
CA GLU A 63 5.34 1.49 7.52
C GLU A 63 3.98 0.94 7.08
N GLN A 64 2.89 1.65 7.37
CA GLN A 64 1.56 1.30 6.88
C GLN A 64 1.49 1.32 5.35
N ARG A 65 2.18 2.25 4.69
CA ARG A 65 2.28 2.30 3.23
C ARG A 65 3.05 1.08 2.69
N LYS A 66 4.16 0.67 3.33
CA LYS A 66 4.89 -0.55 2.95
C LYS A 66 4.02 -1.79 3.10
N LEU A 67 3.32 -1.94 4.23
CA LEU A 67 2.41 -3.07 4.47
C LEU A 67 1.31 -3.16 3.42
N ARG A 68 0.65 -2.03 3.08
CA ARG A 68 -0.35 -1.98 2.00
C ARG A 68 0.24 -2.37 0.65
N MET A 69 1.43 -1.88 0.33
CA MET A 69 2.11 -2.21 -0.93
C MET A 69 2.51 -3.70 -0.98
N GLU A 70 2.95 -4.27 0.14
CA GLU A 70 3.29 -5.69 0.22
C GLU A 70 2.05 -6.57 0.04
N GLU A 71 0.93 -6.22 0.67
CA GLU A 71 -0.33 -6.94 0.54
C GLU A 71 -0.90 -6.83 -0.88
N LEU A 72 -0.78 -5.66 -1.52
CA LEU A 72 -1.10 -5.49 -2.93
C LEU A 72 -0.25 -6.44 -3.78
N ARG A 73 1.07 -6.47 -3.59
CA ARG A 73 1.97 -7.39 -4.32
C ARG A 73 1.64 -8.87 -4.08
N LYS A 74 1.20 -9.25 -2.88
CA LYS A 74 0.73 -10.62 -2.59
C LYS A 74 -0.53 -10.93 -3.36
N THR A 75 -1.50 -10.02 -3.37
CA THR A 75 -2.75 -10.16 -4.13
C THR A 75 -2.47 -10.23 -5.63
N GLU A 76 -1.67 -9.32 -6.18
CA GLU A 76 -1.32 -9.32 -7.61
C GLU A 76 -0.59 -10.61 -8.03
N ARG A 77 0.25 -11.19 -7.17
CA ARG A 77 0.86 -12.51 -7.41
C ARG A 77 -0.19 -13.61 -7.52
N LYS A 78 -1.09 -13.71 -6.54
CA LYS A 78 -2.19 -14.70 -6.55
C LYS A 78 -3.06 -14.56 -7.80
N ASN A 79 -3.37 -13.32 -8.19
CA ASN A 79 -4.13 -13.06 -9.41
C ASN A 79 -3.45 -13.66 -10.65
N ARG A 80 -2.12 -13.49 -10.77
CA ARG A 80 -1.35 -14.08 -11.88
C ARG A 80 -1.35 -15.60 -11.83
N ASP A 81 -1.25 -16.20 -10.64
CA ASP A 81 -1.26 -17.66 -10.48
C ASP A 81 -2.63 -18.26 -10.85
N GLU A 82 -3.74 -17.62 -10.45
CA GLU A 82 -5.09 -18.04 -10.86
C GLU A 82 -5.29 -17.92 -12.38
N PHE A 83 -4.74 -16.86 -13.00
CA PHE A 83 -4.80 -16.73 -14.46
C PHE A 83 -3.96 -17.79 -15.19
N ARG A 84 -2.79 -18.17 -14.65
CA ARG A 84 -2.02 -19.30 -15.17
C ARG A 84 -2.80 -20.60 -15.09
N LYS A 85 -3.44 -20.87 -13.95
CA LYS A 85 -4.28 -22.06 -13.77
C LYS A 85 -5.43 -22.11 -14.79
N LEU A 86 -6.10 -20.98 -15.05
CA LEU A 86 -7.10 -20.90 -16.12
C LEU A 86 -6.51 -21.25 -17.49
N MET A 87 -5.31 -20.77 -17.81
CA MET A 87 -4.63 -21.10 -19.06
C MET A 87 -4.26 -22.60 -19.13
N GLU A 88 -3.78 -23.20 -18.04
CA GLU A 88 -3.49 -24.63 -17.95
C GLU A 88 -4.75 -25.48 -18.18
N GLU A 89 -5.90 -25.09 -17.63
CA GLU A 89 -7.19 -25.73 -17.90
C GLU A 89 -7.58 -25.63 -19.38
N HIS A 90 -7.35 -24.48 -20.01
CA HIS A 90 -7.57 -24.30 -21.45
C HIS A 90 -6.60 -25.13 -22.30
N VAL A 91 -5.35 -25.34 -21.84
CA VAL A 91 -4.38 -26.24 -22.48
C VAL A 91 -4.89 -27.68 -22.41
N ALA A 92 -5.28 -28.14 -21.22
CA ALA A 92 -5.79 -29.49 -21.02
C ALA A 92 -7.07 -29.76 -21.84
N ALA A 93 -7.91 -28.74 -22.03
CA ALA A 93 -9.10 -28.80 -22.87
C ALA A 93 -8.81 -28.69 -24.38
N GLY A 94 -7.56 -28.42 -24.79
CA GLY A 94 -7.17 -28.20 -26.18
C GLY A 94 -7.61 -26.86 -26.78
N ILE A 95 -8.22 -25.98 -25.96
CA ILE A 95 -8.63 -24.62 -26.35
C ILE A 95 -7.38 -23.76 -26.59
N LEU A 96 -6.39 -23.90 -25.72
CA LEU A 96 -5.07 -23.28 -25.85
C LEU A 96 -4.07 -24.33 -26.34
N ASN A 97 -3.40 -24.06 -27.46
CA ASN A 97 -2.39 -24.93 -28.04
C ASN A 97 -1.33 -24.10 -28.77
N ALA A 98 -0.24 -24.72 -29.25
CA ALA A 98 0.88 -24.04 -29.90
C ALA A 98 0.51 -23.20 -31.14
N LYS A 99 -0.69 -23.37 -31.73
CA LYS A 99 -1.16 -22.56 -32.87
C LYS A 99 -2.03 -21.38 -32.45
N THR A 100 -2.41 -21.27 -31.19
CA THR A 100 -3.31 -20.24 -30.68
C THR A 100 -2.63 -18.86 -30.71
N ASN A 101 -3.31 -17.86 -31.27
CA ASN A 101 -2.83 -16.48 -31.28
C ASN A 101 -3.38 -15.69 -30.08
N TRP A 102 -2.55 -14.84 -29.48
CA TRP A 102 -2.95 -13.95 -28.39
C TRP A 102 -4.19 -13.10 -28.71
N ARG A 103 -4.30 -12.54 -29.92
CA ARG A 103 -5.45 -11.68 -30.29
C ARG A 103 -6.76 -12.44 -30.17
N ASP A 104 -6.82 -13.63 -30.76
CA ASP A 104 -8.04 -14.44 -30.77
C ASP A 104 -8.34 -14.97 -29.36
N TYR A 105 -7.29 -15.40 -28.64
CA TYR A 105 -7.42 -15.87 -27.26
C TYR A 105 -7.94 -14.76 -26.33
N SER A 106 -7.34 -13.57 -26.37
CA SER A 106 -7.72 -12.44 -25.51
C SER A 106 -9.18 -12.01 -25.70
N ILE A 107 -9.73 -12.12 -26.92
CA ILE A 107 -11.15 -11.87 -27.18
C ILE A 107 -12.04 -12.90 -26.47
N ASN A 108 -11.63 -14.17 -26.48
CA ASN A 108 -12.38 -15.26 -25.84
C ASN A 108 -12.35 -15.16 -24.31
N ILE A 109 -11.25 -14.67 -23.73
CA ILE A 109 -11.08 -14.60 -22.27
C ILE A 109 -11.39 -13.23 -21.65
N LYS A 110 -11.75 -12.22 -22.46
CA LYS A 110 -11.90 -10.83 -22.00
C LYS A 110 -12.89 -10.65 -20.83
N ASP A 111 -13.91 -11.50 -20.76
CA ASP A 111 -14.98 -11.42 -19.76
C ASP A 111 -14.72 -12.36 -18.55
N PHE A 112 -13.62 -13.11 -18.55
CA PHE A 112 -13.27 -13.99 -17.44
C PHE A 112 -12.72 -13.19 -16.27
N ALA A 113 -13.19 -13.53 -15.06
CA ALA A 113 -12.79 -12.85 -13.83
C ALA A 113 -11.25 -12.83 -13.65
N ALA A 114 -10.57 -13.96 -13.86
CA ALA A 114 -9.12 -14.05 -13.73
C ALA A 114 -8.37 -13.11 -14.70
N TYR A 115 -8.86 -12.95 -15.93
CA TYR A 115 -8.27 -12.04 -16.91
C TYR A 115 -8.46 -10.57 -16.52
N LEU A 116 -9.69 -10.19 -16.12
CA LEU A 116 -10.01 -8.82 -15.70
C LEU A 116 -9.19 -8.41 -14.48
N VAL A 117 -9.09 -9.31 -13.49
CA VAL A 117 -8.34 -9.06 -12.26
C VAL A 117 -6.85 -8.87 -12.57
N VAL A 118 -6.21 -9.74 -13.35
CA VAL A 118 -4.80 -9.56 -13.73
C VAL A 118 -4.57 -8.33 -14.60
N SER A 119 -5.51 -8.01 -15.49
CA SER A 119 -5.41 -6.81 -16.34
C SER A 119 -5.46 -5.51 -15.54
N SER A 120 -6.04 -5.53 -14.34
CA SER A 120 -6.07 -4.40 -13.41
C SER A 120 -4.83 -4.30 -12.51
N ASN A 121 -3.94 -5.30 -12.53
CA ASN A 121 -2.69 -5.24 -11.78
C ASN A 121 -1.84 -4.07 -12.27
N THR A 122 -1.19 -3.40 -11.34
CA THR A 122 -0.33 -2.24 -11.61
C THR A 122 1.14 -2.63 -11.78
N SER A 123 1.52 -3.86 -11.41
CA SER A 123 2.90 -4.33 -11.45
C SER A 123 3.03 -5.81 -11.84
N GLY A 124 4.23 -6.18 -12.31
CA GLY A 124 4.58 -7.54 -12.73
C GLY A 124 4.21 -7.86 -14.18
N SER A 125 4.23 -9.15 -14.52
CA SER A 125 3.92 -9.65 -15.85
C SER A 125 2.48 -9.32 -16.25
N THR A 126 2.30 -8.80 -17.46
CA THR A 126 0.98 -8.54 -18.04
C THR A 126 0.30 -9.83 -18.45
N THR A 127 -1.00 -9.78 -18.74
CA THR A 127 -1.74 -10.95 -19.25
C THR A 127 -1.13 -11.52 -20.52
N LYS A 128 -0.53 -10.68 -21.38
CA LYS A 128 0.17 -11.10 -22.59
C LYS A 128 1.52 -11.75 -22.30
N ASP A 129 2.28 -11.24 -21.33
CA ASP A 129 3.56 -11.84 -20.93
C ASP A 129 3.31 -13.25 -20.38
N LEU A 130 2.31 -13.40 -19.50
CA LEU A 130 1.92 -14.69 -18.93
C LEU A 130 1.47 -15.68 -20.00
N PHE A 131 0.74 -15.22 -21.02
CA PHE A 131 0.40 -16.05 -22.17
C PHE A 131 1.64 -16.50 -22.94
N THR A 132 2.59 -15.58 -23.15
CA THR A 132 3.84 -15.89 -23.88
C THR A 132 4.64 -16.95 -23.13
N ASP A 133 4.75 -16.85 -21.80
CA ASP A 133 5.39 -17.87 -20.97
C ASP A 133 4.77 -19.27 -21.18
N VAL A 134 3.44 -19.37 -21.20
CA VAL A 134 2.71 -20.64 -21.43
C VAL A 134 2.93 -21.15 -22.86
N MET A 135 2.95 -20.27 -23.85
CA MET A 135 3.21 -20.66 -25.24
C MET A 135 4.64 -21.19 -25.42
N ASP A 136 5.63 -20.55 -24.81
CA ASP A 136 7.03 -21.00 -24.81
C ASP A 136 7.19 -22.38 -24.13
N GLU A 137 6.36 -22.71 -23.15
CA GLU A 137 6.32 -24.05 -22.55
C GLU A 137 5.67 -25.10 -23.45
N LEU A 138 4.67 -24.73 -24.26
CA LEU A 138 4.01 -25.63 -25.21
C LEU A 138 4.86 -25.92 -26.47
N GLU A 139 5.80 -25.05 -26.80
CA GLU A 139 6.71 -25.21 -27.95
C GLU A 139 7.95 -26.08 -27.65
N LYS A 140 8.20 -26.39 -26.37
CA LYS A 140 9.28 -27.28 -25.92
C LYS A 140 8.95 -28.75 -26.12
#